data_AF-A0A6A6WGM1-F1
#
_entry.id   AF-A0A6A6WGM1-F1
#
_cell.length_a   1.000
_cell.length_b   1.000
_cell.length_c   1.000
_cell.angle_alpha   90.00
_cell.angle_beta   90.00
_cell.angle_gamma   90.00
#
_symmetry.space_group_name_H-M   'P 1'
#
loop_
_entity.id
_entity.type
_entity.pdbx_description
1 polymer ?
#
loop_
_entity_poly.entity_id
_entity_poly.type
_entity_poly.pdbx_seq_one_letter_code
_entity_poly.pdbx_strand_id
1 'polypeptide(L)'
;MIKPNERFMSEGQGYFGSREDPNTETHCNVWDWDQLCMIKLKGTAKLFPPNEDVEVPILARMADLLSPEIRAVTVNDEGLIVETSRDPEEDDTMFIGYLPLSSYKFLHGCRQIQYSKLKELDRLGPGVDLCSYHDESGTLEKVVFKFNPIGKDLRLNMAWNEINLLATLSTHPNIVPFDRVVLDDVESRVVGFTVKYIPGGTLENPKIPFRFEWLKQLTELVDYLNLDWGVMHQDIAPRNLLIDPETQKLLLFDFNWAVCDTEDLSSGRDDVTGVIFTLYELITNDTHFTSIAHWERNVDVVQHMTDWPCKRELDADVTTLRKFLDEWVATRRSPGDLERFLNAPNQLELSKRPNPPDYNVPFPCGTTLEGETAWSTGPRGVQDAIGIGQFVFRWQRPPQSRLKGPDI
;
A
#
# COMPACT_ATOMS: atom_id res chain seq x y z
N MET A 1 10.07 6.28 9.23
CA MET A 1 10.64 4.95 9.49
C MET A 1 9.52 3.91 9.49
N ILE A 2 9.70 2.84 8.70
CA ILE A 2 8.76 1.70 8.63
C ILE A 2 8.64 1.07 10.02
N LYS A 3 7.42 0.79 10.49
CA LYS A 3 7.22 0.15 11.80
C LYS A 3 7.80 -1.28 11.76
N PRO A 4 8.47 -1.77 12.82
CA PRO A 4 9.11 -3.09 12.81
C PRO A 4 8.17 -4.26 12.43
N ASN A 5 6.90 -4.17 12.82
CA ASN A 5 5.87 -5.16 12.52
C ASN A 5 5.33 -5.08 11.07
N GLU A 6 5.65 -4.01 10.33
CA GLU A 6 5.23 -3.80 8.94
C GLU A 6 6.38 -4.06 7.95
N ARG A 7 7.62 -4.21 8.44
CA ARG A 7 8.81 -4.37 7.61
C ARG A 7 8.80 -5.64 6.77
N PHE A 8 8.31 -6.75 7.32
CA PHE A 8 8.39 -8.05 6.66
C PHE A 8 7.01 -8.55 6.26
N MET A 9 6.94 -9.20 5.10
CA MET A 9 5.75 -9.90 4.64
C MET A 9 6.15 -11.32 4.23
N SER A 10 5.62 -12.32 4.93
CA SER A 10 5.77 -13.72 4.53
C SER A 10 4.87 -14.05 3.33
N GLU A 11 5.38 -14.84 2.40
CA GLU A 11 4.58 -15.46 1.33
C GLU A 11 4.15 -16.90 1.67
N GLY A 12 4.43 -17.34 2.89
CA GLY A 12 4.14 -18.68 3.38
C GLY A 12 5.31 -19.65 3.24
N GLN A 13 5.03 -20.91 3.58
CA GLN A 13 6.01 -21.96 3.80
C GLN A 13 5.84 -23.09 2.76
N GLY A 14 6.95 -23.57 2.20
CA GLY A 14 7.03 -24.69 1.29
C GLY A 14 7.78 -25.88 1.91
N TYR A 15 7.17 -27.07 1.87
CA TYR A 15 7.69 -28.29 2.50
C TYR A 15 8.10 -29.33 1.45
N PHE A 16 9.32 -29.86 1.54
CA PHE A 16 9.82 -30.93 0.68
C PHE A 16 9.61 -32.31 1.34
N GLY A 17 8.35 -32.66 1.60
CA GLY A 17 7.99 -33.89 2.30
C GLY A 17 6.75 -33.74 3.16
N SER A 18 6.58 -34.62 4.14
CA SER A 18 5.49 -34.51 5.11
C SER A 18 5.73 -33.29 6.01
N ARG A 19 4.81 -32.33 6.00
CA ARG A 19 4.87 -31.14 6.88
C ARG A 19 4.79 -31.48 8.38
N GLU A 20 4.33 -32.68 8.71
CA GLU A 20 4.24 -33.17 10.08
C GLU A 20 5.55 -33.85 10.55
N ASP A 21 6.49 -34.14 9.64
CA ASP A 21 7.81 -34.66 10.01
C ASP A 21 8.76 -33.49 10.32
N PRO A 22 9.24 -33.34 11.56
CA PRO A 22 10.08 -32.21 11.99
C PRO A 22 11.40 -32.11 11.22
N ASN A 23 11.88 -33.18 10.59
CA ASN A 23 13.12 -33.17 9.81
C ASN A 23 12.92 -32.80 8.34
N THR A 24 11.68 -32.61 7.90
CA THR A 24 11.38 -32.22 6.52
C THR A 24 12.03 -30.89 6.19
N GLU A 25 12.85 -30.87 5.14
CA GLU A 25 13.41 -29.64 4.61
C GLU A 25 12.28 -28.68 4.20
N THR A 26 12.38 -27.45 4.66
CA THR A 26 11.35 -26.43 4.54
C THR A 26 12.00 -25.11 4.15
N HIS A 27 11.29 -24.32 3.35
CA HIS A 27 11.69 -22.95 3.05
C HIS A 27 10.51 -21.99 3.17
N CYS A 28 10.82 -20.72 3.43
CA CYS A 28 9.86 -19.64 3.50
C CYS A 28 10.39 -18.47 2.68
N ASN A 29 9.52 -17.82 1.91
CA ASN A 29 9.88 -16.60 1.19
C ASN A 29 9.38 -15.39 1.99
N VAL A 30 10.30 -14.51 2.37
CA VAL A 30 9.98 -13.32 3.15
C VAL A 30 10.44 -12.07 2.39
N TRP A 31 9.49 -11.18 2.12
CA TRP A 31 9.77 -9.88 1.53
C TRP A 31 10.19 -8.89 2.61
N ASP A 32 11.34 -8.24 2.42
CA ASP A 32 11.81 -7.12 3.25
C ASP A 32 11.45 -5.78 2.59
N TRP A 33 10.46 -5.07 3.14
CA TRP A 33 10.04 -3.74 2.66
C TRP A 33 11.10 -2.65 2.87
N ASP A 34 12.05 -2.89 3.77
CA ASP A 34 13.14 -1.96 3.99
C ASP A 34 14.14 -2.05 2.84
N GLN A 35 14.61 -3.25 2.51
CA GLN A 35 15.63 -3.49 1.49
C GLN A 35 15.06 -3.73 0.08
N LEU A 36 13.73 -3.87 -0.03
CA LEU A 36 12.98 -4.15 -1.26
C LEU A 36 13.51 -5.39 -2.00
N CYS A 37 13.65 -6.48 -1.25
CA CYS A 37 14.08 -7.77 -1.77
C CYS A 37 13.31 -8.93 -1.14
N MET A 38 13.23 -10.04 -1.88
CA MET A 38 12.82 -11.33 -1.37
C MET A 38 14.03 -12.07 -0.79
N ILE A 39 13.86 -12.67 0.38
CA ILE A 39 14.86 -13.55 1.01
C ILE A 39 14.22 -14.91 1.27
N LYS A 40 14.83 -15.96 0.72
CA LYS A 40 14.45 -17.34 0.96
C LYS A 40 15.10 -17.86 2.24
N LEU A 41 14.32 -18.11 3.28
CA LEU A 41 14.80 -18.77 4.50
C LEU A 41 14.68 -20.28 4.34
N LYS A 42 15.74 -21.04 4.63
CA LYS A 42 15.77 -22.50 4.56
C LYS A 42 16.04 -23.10 5.94
N GLY A 43 15.39 -24.21 6.24
CA GLY A 43 15.56 -24.95 7.49
C GLY A 43 14.72 -26.21 7.49
N THR A 44 14.17 -26.56 8.65
CA THR A 44 13.36 -27.77 8.85
C THR A 44 11.94 -27.42 9.30
N ALA A 45 10.99 -28.34 9.14
CA ALA A 45 9.62 -28.18 9.63
C ALA A 45 9.55 -28.06 11.17
N LYS A 46 10.59 -28.50 11.89
CA LYS A 46 10.72 -28.25 13.32
C LYS A 46 10.85 -26.77 13.66
N LEU A 47 11.61 -26.03 12.84
CA LEU A 47 11.80 -24.59 13.02
C LEU A 47 10.66 -23.80 12.39
N PHE A 48 10.15 -24.25 11.25
CA PHE A 48 9.03 -23.65 10.53
C PHE A 48 7.82 -24.57 10.61
N PRO A 49 7.13 -24.64 11.76
CA PRO A 49 5.98 -25.51 11.90
C PRO A 49 4.80 -24.98 11.06
N PRO A 50 3.91 -25.87 10.59
CA PRO A 50 2.77 -25.47 9.78
C PRO A 50 1.85 -24.49 10.51
N ASN A 51 1.43 -23.44 9.79
CA ASN A 51 0.49 -22.41 10.24
C ASN A 51 1.03 -21.46 11.33
N GLU A 52 2.35 -21.41 11.54
CA GLU A 52 2.98 -20.39 12.38
C GLU A 52 3.95 -19.52 11.56
N ASP A 53 3.77 -18.20 11.58
CA ASP A 53 4.62 -17.24 10.84
C ASP A 53 5.91 -16.88 11.61
N VAL A 54 6.72 -17.89 11.94
CA VAL A 54 7.94 -17.74 12.75
C VAL A 54 9.16 -17.25 11.97
N GLU A 55 9.11 -17.31 10.64
CA GLU A 55 10.17 -16.86 9.74
C GLU A 55 10.43 -15.35 9.82
N VAL A 56 9.40 -14.54 10.09
CA VAL A 56 9.52 -13.09 10.19
C VAL A 56 10.40 -12.69 11.39
N PRO A 57 10.12 -13.15 12.64
CA PRO A 57 11.00 -12.94 13.77
C PRO A 57 12.44 -13.42 13.55
N ILE A 58 12.64 -14.53 12.82
CA ILE A 58 13.97 -15.08 12.54
C ILE A 58 14.75 -14.12 11.62
N LEU A 59 14.17 -13.76 10.48
CA LEU A 59 14.83 -12.86 9.52
C LEU A 59 15.10 -11.47 10.13
N ALA A 60 14.16 -10.96 10.93
CA ALA A 60 14.29 -9.65 11.57
C ALA A 60 15.57 -9.50 12.42
N ARG A 61 16.09 -10.59 13.01
CA ARG A 61 17.32 -10.57 13.81
C ARG A 61 18.60 -10.35 13.01
N MET A 62 18.54 -10.61 11.69
CA MET A 62 19.74 -10.68 10.84
C MET A 62 19.64 -9.84 9.56
N ALA A 63 18.45 -9.37 9.18
CA ALA A 63 18.21 -8.71 7.89
C ALA A 63 19.18 -7.55 7.59
N ASP A 64 19.48 -6.72 8.59
CA ASP A 64 20.39 -5.57 8.44
C ASP A 64 21.86 -5.94 8.30
N LEU A 65 22.22 -7.17 8.65
CA LEU A 65 23.58 -7.72 8.51
C LEU A 65 23.80 -8.36 7.14
N LEU A 66 22.71 -8.70 6.44
CA LEU A 66 22.81 -9.34 5.12
C LEU A 66 23.31 -8.32 4.08
N SER A 67 24.01 -8.85 3.07
CA SER A 67 24.31 -8.11 1.86
C SER A 67 23.05 -8.08 0.97
N PRO A 68 22.77 -6.99 0.24
CA PRO A 68 21.68 -6.95 -0.75
C PRO A 68 21.79 -8.01 -1.85
N GLU A 69 22.94 -8.65 -2.01
CA GLU A 69 23.17 -9.74 -2.97
C GLU A 69 22.70 -11.12 -2.46
N ILE A 70 22.43 -11.27 -1.16
CA ILE A 70 21.97 -12.54 -0.59
C ILE A 70 20.54 -12.84 -1.05
N ARG A 71 20.33 -14.07 -1.52
CA ARG A 71 19.03 -14.58 -2.00
C ARG A 71 18.43 -15.62 -1.07
N ALA A 72 19.27 -16.45 -0.45
CA ALA A 72 18.82 -17.40 0.56
C ALA A 72 19.71 -17.43 1.80
N VAL A 73 19.10 -17.82 2.92
CA VAL A 73 19.78 -18.03 4.20
C VAL A 73 19.30 -19.35 4.78
N THR A 74 20.25 -20.24 5.07
CA THR A 74 19.98 -21.49 5.79
C THR A 74 20.17 -21.27 7.28
N VAL A 75 19.18 -21.66 8.07
CA VAL A 75 19.18 -21.54 9.54
C VAL A 75 19.06 -22.91 10.21
N ASN A 76 19.66 -23.05 11.38
CA ASN A 76 19.53 -24.24 12.22
C ASN A 76 18.26 -24.18 13.11
N ASP A 77 18.02 -25.23 13.90
CA ASP A 77 16.84 -25.32 14.81
C ASP A 77 16.79 -24.21 15.88
N GLU A 78 17.89 -23.50 16.14
CA GLU A 78 17.93 -22.33 17.03
C GLU A 78 17.68 -21.00 16.28
N GLY A 79 17.48 -21.05 14.96
CA GLY A 79 17.28 -19.89 14.09
C GLY A 79 18.55 -19.05 13.91
N LEU A 80 19.72 -19.67 14.00
CA LEU A 80 21.03 -19.07 13.71
C LEU A 80 21.47 -19.39 12.28
N ILE A 81 22.13 -18.44 11.63
CA ILE A 81 22.65 -18.60 10.26
C ILE A 81 23.72 -19.70 10.24
N VAL A 82 23.53 -20.67 9.36
CA VAL A 82 24.51 -21.70 9.02
C VAL A 82 25.17 -21.39 7.68
N GLU A 83 24.39 -20.92 6.70
CA GLU A 83 24.84 -20.67 5.34
C GLU A 83 24.07 -19.51 4.71
N THR A 84 24.70 -18.82 3.76
CA THR A 84 24.07 -17.81 2.92
C THR A 84 24.38 -18.09 1.47
N SER A 85 23.42 -17.85 0.58
CA SER A 85 23.58 -18.04 -0.86
C SER A 85 23.27 -16.77 -1.64
N ARG A 86 23.96 -16.63 -2.78
CA ARG A 86 23.80 -15.56 -3.77
C ARG A 86 23.28 -16.11 -5.10
N ASP A 87 22.86 -17.37 -5.12
CA ASP A 87 22.38 -18.04 -6.31
C ASP A 87 21.14 -17.31 -6.84
N PRO A 88 21.17 -16.79 -8.09
CA PRO A 88 20.01 -16.15 -8.70
C PRO A 88 18.78 -17.07 -8.77
N GLU A 89 18.98 -18.40 -8.89
CA GLU A 89 17.89 -19.38 -8.94
C GLU A 89 17.08 -19.48 -7.63
N GLU A 90 17.58 -18.87 -6.55
CA GLU A 90 16.87 -18.79 -5.27
C GLU A 90 16.07 -17.50 -5.10
N ASP A 91 16.10 -16.61 -6.10
CA ASP A 91 15.31 -15.39 -6.14
C ASP A 91 13.91 -15.67 -6.72
N ASP A 92 12.97 -15.99 -5.85
CA ASP A 92 11.56 -16.25 -6.22
C ASP A 92 10.77 -14.96 -6.51
N THR A 93 11.44 -13.81 -6.68
CA THR A 93 10.77 -12.55 -7.02
C THR A 93 10.11 -12.65 -8.40
N MET A 94 8.82 -12.31 -8.46
CA MET A 94 8.09 -12.21 -9.71
C MET A 94 8.51 -10.97 -10.51
N PHE A 95 8.67 -11.15 -11.83
CA PHE A 95 8.92 -10.04 -12.75
C PHE A 95 7.70 -9.12 -12.83
N ILE A 96 7.95 -7.80 -12.81
CA ILE A 96 6.92 -6.77 -13.00
C ILE A 96 7.13 -6.09 -14.34
N GLY A 97 6.19 -6.31 -15.26
CA GLY A 97 6.12 -5.54 -16.49
C GLY A 97 5.53 -4.15 -16.23
N TYR A 98 6.34 -3.20 -15.73
CA TYR A 98 5.88 -1.81 -15.62
C TYR A 98 5.49 -1.27 -17.00
N LEU A 99 4.35 -0.59 -17.06
CA LEU A 99 3.80 -0.11 -18.32
C LEU A 99 4.54 1.17 -18.76
N PRO A 100 4.84 1.34 -20.06
CA PRO A 100 5.37 2.59 -20.57
C PRO A 100 4.35 3.71 -20.40
N LEU A 101 4.81 4.96 -20.21
CA LEU A 101 3.90 6.11 -20.07
C LEU A 101 2.90 6.21 -21.23
N SER A 102 3.29 5.81 -22.44
CA SER A 102 2.42 5.80 -23.63
C SER A 102 1.18 4.90 -23.50
N SER A 103 1.19 3.93 -22.58
CA SER A 103 0.02 3.12 -22.23
C SER A 103 -1.00 3.87 -21.36
N TYR A 104 -0.62 5.01 -20.77
CA TYR A 104 -1.43 5.81 -19.85
C TYR A 104 -1.88 7.13 -20.46
N LYS A 105 -2.97 7.11 -21.24
CA LYS A 105 -3.48 8.32 -21.88
C LYS A 105 -3.82 9.44 -20.88
N PHE A 106 -4.38 9.09 -19.72
CA PHE A 106 -4.78 10.06 -18.69
C PHE A 106 -3.58 10.70 -17.97
N LEU A 107 -2.41 10.04 -17.98
CA LEU A 107 -1.19 10.57 -17.36
C LEU A 107 -0.38 11.49 -18.28
N HIS A 108 -0.70 11.58 -19.56
CA HIS A 108 0.05 12.42 -20.50
C HIS A 108 0.01 13.92 -20.12
N GLY A 109 -1.03 14.37 -19.42
CA GLY A 109 -1.14 15.75 -18.91
C GLY A 109 -0.48 15.96 -17.55
N CYS A 110 -0.06 14.89 -16.88
CA CYS A 110 0.57 14.98 -15.56
C CYS A 110 2.03 15.39 -15.68
N ARG A 111 2.53 16.11 -14.67
CA ARG A 111 3.96 16.36 -14.50
C ARG A 111 4.69 15.04 -14.26
N GLN A 112 5.92 14.95 -14.74
CA GLN A 112 6.74 13.74 -14.69
C GLN A 112 8.06 14.02 -13.99
N ILE A 113 8.65 12.97 -13.43
CA ILE A 113 10.01 12.97 -12.89
C ILE A 113 10.67 11.62 -13.12
N GLN A 114 11.97 11.64 -13.37
CA GLN A 114 12.77 10.42 -13.45
C GLN A 114 13.12 9.92 -12.05
N TYR A 115 13.08 8.61 -11.83
CA TYR A 115 13.34 7.99 -10.53
C TYR A 115 14.69 8.42 -9.95
N SER A 116 15.75 8.47 -10.77
CA SER A 116 17.08 8.93 -10.33
C SER A 116 17.14 10.35 -9.76
N LYS A 117 16.14 11.20 -10.03
CA LYS A 117 16.06 12.57 -9.49
C LYS A 117 15.46 12.63 -8.09
N LEU A 118 14.83 11.54 -7.62
CA LEU A 118 14.31 11.45 -6.27
C LEU A 118 15.43 11.04 -5.32
N LYS A 119 15.62 11.85 -4.27
CA LYS A 119 16.51 11.53 -3.15
C LYS A 119 15.68 11.05 -1.97
N GLU A 120 15.82 9.78 -1.60
CA GLU A 120 15.23 9.20 -0.39
C GLU A 120 15.70 9.95 0.86
N LEU A 121 14.76 10.34 1.73
CA LEU A 121 14.98 11.02 2.99
C LEU A 121 14.58 10.14 4.19
N ASP A 122 13.47 9.40 4.06
CA ASP A 122 12.97 8.45 5.07
C ASP A 122 12.06 7.42 4.36
N ARG A 123 11.75 6.32 5.04
CA ARG A 123 10.82 5.28 4.60
C ARG A 123 9.60 5.35 5.52
N LEU A 124 8.45 5.76 4.99
CA LEU A 124 7.26 6.02 5.80
C LEU A 124 6.44 4.74 6.05
N GLY A 125 6.51 3.78 5.13
CA GLY A 125 5.84 2.50 5.24
C GLY A 125 6.14 1.59 4.04
N PRO A 126 5.51 0.40 3.98
CA PRO A 126 5.59 -0.51 2.83
C PRO A 126 5.24 0.19 1.50
N GLY A 127 6.21 0.33 0.61
CA GLY A 127 6.03 0.96 -0.71
C GLY A 127 5.79 2.48 -0.66
N VAL A 128 6.16 3.13 0.46
CA VAL A 128 5.96 4.57 0.67
C VAL A 128 7.23 5.19 1.25
N ASP A 129 7.90 6.02 0.46
CA ASP A 129 9.10 6.74 0.87
C ASP A 129 8.86 8.24 0.97
N LEU A 130 9.53 8.90 1.90
CA LEU A 130 9.70 10.34 1.89
C LEU A 130 10.91 10.67 1.02
N CYS A 131 10.69 11.45 -0.03
CA CYS A 131 11.71 11.83 -0.99
C CYS A 131 11.83 13.35 -1.10
N SER A 132 12.91 13.80 -1.73
CA SER A 132 13.07 15.17 -2.19
C SER A 132 13.59 15.24 -3.61
N TYR A 133 13.30 16.34 -4.29
CA TYR A 133 13.87 16.67 -5.60
C TYR A 133 13.97 18.18 -5.77
N HIS A 134 14.78 18.64 -6.72
CA HIS A 134 14.76 20.03 -7.17
C HIS A 134 13.79 20.18 -8.35
N ASP A 135 12.80 21.06 -8.20
CA ASP A 135 11.84 21.34 -9.25
C ASP A 135 12.46 22.12 -10.43
N GLU A 136 11.63 22.49 -11.42
CA GLU A 136 12.07 23.24 -12.60
C GLU A 136 12.63 24.64 -12.26
N SER A 137 12.28 25.19 -11.08
CA SER A 137 12.79 26.47 -10.57
C SER A 137 14.07 26.32 -9.72
N GLY A 138 14.49 25.07 -9.44
CA GLY A 138 15.59 24.75 -8.53
C GLY A 138 15.19 24.71 -7.05
N THR A 139 13.90 24.84 -6.75
CA THR A 139 13.37 24.76 -5.38
C THR A 139 13.38 23.32 -4.90
N LEU A 140 13.85 23.09 -3.68
CA LEU A 140 13.86 21.78 -3.06
C LEU A 140 12.47 21.44 -2.54
N GLU A 141 11.82 20.48 -3.20
CA GLU A 141 10.51 19.98 -2.83
C GLU A 141 10.63 18.69 -2.00
N LYS A 142 9.75 18.53 -1.00
CA LYS A 142 9.58 17.27 -0.27
C LYS A 142 8.28 16.62 -0.69
N VAL A 143 8.34 15.32 -0.99
CA VAL A 143 7.22 14.56 -1.52
C VAL A 143 7.17 13.17 -0.93
N VAL A 144 5.99 12.58 -0.93
CA VAL A 144 5.79 11.17 -0.61
C VAL A 144 5.75 10.41 -1.93
N PHE A 145 6.70 9.50 -2.13
CA PHE A 145 6.77 8.60 -3.26
C PHE A 145 6.07 7.28 -2.93
N LYS A 146 5.02 6.96 -3.69
CA LYS A 146 4.28 5.69 -3.58
C LYS A 146 4.60 4.80 -4.77
N PHE A 147 4.90 3.53 -4.50
CA PHE A 147 5.26 2.54 -5.51
C PHE A 147 4.87 1.13 -5.07
N ASN A 148 4.78 0.20 -6.02
CA ASN A 148 4.52 -1.21 -5.75
C ASN A 148 5.61 -2.10 -6.36
N PRO A 149 6.49 -2.69 -5.54
CA PRO A 149 7.59 -3.54 -5.98
C PRO A 149 7.23 -5.05 -6.00
N ILE A 150 5.96 -5.41 -5.75
CA ILE A 150 5.50 -6.79 -5.67
C ILE A 150 4.60 -7.13 -6.87
N GLY A 151 4.96 -8.16 -7.63
CA GLY A 151 4.26 -8.61 -8.85
C GLY A 151 2.93 -9.34 -8.64
N LYS A 152 2.17 -9.01 -7.58
CA LYS A 152 0.84 -9.57 -7.32
C LYS A 152 -0.22 -8.72 -8.02
N ASP A 153 -1.10 -9.35 -8.80
CA ASP A 153 -2.07 -8.63 -9.63
C ASP A 153 -2.98 -7.69 -8.84
N LEU A 154 -3.47 -8.11 -7.67
CA LEU A 154 -4.28 -7.25 -6.80
C LEU A 154 -3.53 -5.96 -6.41
N ARG A 155 -2.27 -6.08 -5.97
CA ARG A 155 -1.43 -4.92 -5.58
C ARG A 155 -1.18 -3.99 -6.76
N LEU A 156 -0.92 -4.55 -7.95
CA LEU A 156 -0.70 -3.78 -9.17
C LEU A 156 -1.97 -3.04 -9.60
N ASN A 157 -3.14 -3.66 -9.45
CA ASN A 157 -4.43 -3.03 -9.72
C ASN A 157 -4.74 -1.91 -8.70
N MET A 158 -4.49 -2.14 -7.41
CA MET A 158 -4.64 -1.10 -6.37
C MET A 158 -3.79 0.14 -6.67
N ALA A 159 -2.50 -0.05 -7.00
CA ALA A 159 -1.61 1.05 -7.36
C ALA A 159 -2.06 1.77 -8.65
N TRP A 160 -2.58 1.02 -9.64
CA TRP A 160 -3.13 1.57 -10.87
C TRP A 160 -4.41 2.40 -10.64
N ASN A 161 -5.31 1.91 -9.79
CA ASN A 161 -6.54 2.63 -9.45
C ASN A 161 -6.22 3.91 -8.69
N GLU A 162 -5.31 3.84 -7.73
CA GLU A 162 -4.93 5.00 -6.93
C GLU A 162 -4.32 6.13 -7.77
N ILE A 163 -3.37 5.81 -8.66
CA ILE A 163 -2.77 6.84 -9.53
C ILE A 163 -3.81 7.47 -10.46
N ASN A 164 -4.78 6.70 -10.95
CA ASN A 164 -5.86 7.21 -11.80
C ASN A 164 -6.81 8.14 -11.04
N LEU A 165 -7.24 7.73 -9.85
CA LEU A 165 -8.10 8.53 -8.97
C LEU A 165 -7.40 9.83 -8.57
N LEU A 166 -6.16 9.77 -8.08
CA LEU A 166 -5.46 10.98 -7.62
C LEU A 166 -5.10 11.92 -8.77
N ALA A 167 -4.70 11.40 -9.93
CA ALA A 167 -4.48 12.23 -11.11
C ALA A 167 -5.74 13.00 -11.53
N THR A 168 -6.93 12.44 -11.25
CA THR A 168 -8.22 13.03 -11.61
C THR A 168 -8.80 13.94 -10.52
N LEU A 169 -8.76 13.52 -9.26
CA LEU A 169 -9.46 14.13 -8.13
C LEU A 169 -8.61 15.14 -7.32
N SER A 170 -7.29 15.17 -7.53
CA SER A 170 -6.34 15.93 -6.69
C SER A 170 -6.53 17.45 -6.63
N THR A 171 -7.43 18.02 -7.44
CA THR A 171 -7.78 19.45 -7.37
C THR A 171 -8.70 19.78 -6.20
N HIS A 172 -9.32 18.78 -5.55
CA HIS A 172 -10.18 19.01 -4.40
C HIS A 172 -9.37 19.48 -3.18
N PRO A 173 -9.78 20.55 -2.47
CA PRO A 173 -9.00 21.15 -1.37
C PRO A 173 -8.83 20.27 -0.13
N ASN A 174 -9.56 19.14 -0.04
CA ASN A 174 -9.50 18.17 1.04
C ASN A 174 -8.89 16.82 0.64
N ILE A 175 -8.25 16.72 -0.54
CA ILE A 175 -7.49 15.55 -0.98
C ILE A 175 -6.02 15.94 -1.03
N VAL A 176 -5.11 15.06 -0.59
CA VAL A 176 -3.67 15.34 -0.70
C VAL A 176 -3.30 15.53 -2.18
N PRO A 177 -2.64 16.66 -2.54
CA PRO A 177 -2.33 16.96 -3.93
C PRO A 177 -1.42 15.92 -4.60
N PHE A 178 -1.83 15.45 -5.76
CA PHE A 178 -0.98 14.70 -6.68
C PHE A 178 0.14 15.61 -7.19
N ASP A 179 1.37 15.11 -7.18
CA ASP A 179 2.53 15.89 -7.61
C ASP A 179 3.00 15.49 -9.01
N ARG A 180 3.53 14.26 -9.16
CA ARG A 180 4.15 13.79 -10.40
C ARG A 180 4.02 12.27 -10.61
N VAL A 181 4.07 11.87 -11.87
CA VAL A 181 4.31 10.47 -12.27
C VAL A 181 5.81 10.19 -12.24
N VAL A 182 6.21 9.07 -11.64
CA VAL A 182 7.62 8.66 -11.56
C VAL A 182 7.91 7.62 -12.64
N LEU A 183 8.91 7.94 -13.46
CA LEU A 183 9.35 7.11 -14.58
C LEU A 183 10.70 6.47 -14.27
N ASP A 184 10.93 5.25 -14.73
CA ASP A 184 12.28 4.70 -14.75
C ASP A 184 13.15 5.40 -15.79
N ASP A 185 14.43 5.49 -15.48
CA ASP A 185 15.42 6.22 -16.27
C ASP A 185 15.78 5.58 -17.63
N VAL A 186 15.45 4.30 -17.84
CA VAL A 186 15.92 3.52 -19.00
C VAL A 186 14.84 3.45 -20.07
N GLU A 187 13.64 3.00 -19.71
CA GLU A 187 12.55 2.74 -20.65
C GLU A 187 11.34 3.67 -20.46
N SER A 188 11.40 4.60 -19.50
CA SER A 188 10.32 5.55 -19.20
C SER A 188 8.98 4.86 -18.88
N ARG A 189 9.06 3.74 -18.16
CA ARG A 189 7.94 3.00 -17.58
C ARG A 189 7.52 3.64 -16.27
N VAL A 190 6.22 3.62 -16.02
CA VAL A 190 5.63 4.18 -14.79
C VAL A 190 5.91 3.23 -13.64
N VAL A 191 6.79 3.65 -12.72
CA VAL A 191 7.19 2.85 -11.53
C VAL A 191 6.48 3.29 -10.25
N GLY A 192 5.80 4.44 -10.29
CA GLY A 192 5.02 4.97 -9.18
C GLY A 192 4.60 6.42 -9.39
N PHE A 193 4.26 7.10 -8.32
CA PHE A 193 3.89 8.52 -8.33
C PHE A 193 4.24 9.21 -7.03
N THR A 194 4.30 10.54 -7.06
CA THR A 194 4.51 11.39 -5.89
C THR A 194 3.26 12.17 -5.53
N VAL A 195 3.07 12.40 -4.24
CA VAL A 195 2.09 13.35 -3.69
C VAL A 195 2.79 14.36 -2.78
N LYS A 196 2.18 15.51 -2.55
CA LYS A 196 2.75 16.54 -1.67
C LYS A 196 2.96 15.96 -0.26
N TYR A 197 4.15 16.19 0.32
CA TYR A 197 4.37 15.86 1.72
C TYR A 197 3.69 16.89 2.63
N ILE A 198 2.83 16.41 3.52
CA ILE A 198 2.15 17.24 4.52
C ILE A 198 2.79 16.98 5.89
N PRO A 199 3.48 17.97 6.50
CA PRO A 199 4.09 17.78 7.80
C PRO A 199 3.06 17.81 8.93
N GLY A 200 3.39 17.22 10.08
CA GLY A 200 2.54 17.18 11.27
C GLY A 200 2.04 15.79 11.67
N GLY A 201 2.10 14.84 10.74
CA GLY A 201 1.63 13.47 10.96
C GLY A 201 0.11 13.35 10.86
N THR A 202 -0.38 12.12 11.01
CA THR A 202 -1.79 11.78 10.80
C THR A 202 -2.61 11.94 12.08
N LEU A 203 -3.93 12.00 11.95
CA LEU A 203 -4.85 12.06 13.09
C LEU A 203 -4.90 10.75 13.90
N GLU A 204 -4.19 9.69 13.51
CA GLU A 204 -3.90 8.53 14.38
C GLU A 204 -3.18 8.98 15.66
N ASN A 205 -2.35 10.01 15.59
CA ASN A 205 -1.68 10.56 16.77
C ASN A 205 -2.69 11.29 17.68
N PRO A 206 -2.98 10.79 18.90
CA PRO A 206 -3.97 11.38 19.79
C PRO A 206 -3.56 12.74 20.36
N LYS A 207 -2.31 13.17 20.17
CA LYS A 207 -1.83 14.49 20.59
C LYS A 207 -2.26 15.60 19.66
N ILE A 208 -2.72 15.27 18.45
CA ILE A 208 -3.27 16.27 17.54
C ILE A 208 -4.73 16.51 17.96
N PRO A 209 -5.12 17.75 18.31
CA PRO A 209 -6.51 18.06 18.65
C PRO A 209 -7.41 17.75 17.45
N PHE A 210 -8.70 17.49 17.67
CA PHE A 210 -9.65 17.30 16.57
C PHE A 210 -10.73 18.38 16.60
N ARG A 211 -10.98 19.00 15.45
CA ARG A 211 -11.91 20.13 15.32
C ARG A 211 -13.21 19.74 14.64
N PHE A 212 -14.32 20.31 15.08
CA PHE A 212 -15.63 20.06 14.50
C PHE A 212 -15.68 20.43 13.01
N GLU A 213 -14.97 21.48 12.61
CA GLU A 213 -14.85 21.88 11.20
C GLU A 213 -14.25 20.76 10.34
N TRP A 214 -13.31 19.98 10.87
CA TRP A 214 -12.71 18.88 10.13
C TRP A 214 -13.66 17.70 9.96
N LEU A 215 -14.56 17.47 10.91
CA LEU A 215 -15.64 16.48 10.71
C LEU A 215 -16.55 16.90 9.54
N LYS A 216 -16.90 18.19 9.44
CA LYS A 216 -17.70 18.69 8.32
C LYS A 216 -16.99 18.51 6.99
N GLN A 217 -15.72 18.91 6.92
CA GLN A 217 -14.88 18.73 5.73
C GLN A 217 -14.77 17.26 5.32
N LEU A 218 -14.66 16.33 6.28
CA LEU A 218 -14.66 14.91 5.99
C LEU A 218 -15.99 14.47 5.38
N THR A 219 -17.12 14.81 6.01
CA THR A 219 -18.45 14.42 5.50
C THR A 219 -18.77 15.03 4.14
N GLU A 220 -18.37 16.28 3.90
CA GLU A 220 -18.52 16.96 2.60
C GLU A 220 -17.67 16.29 1.52
N LEU A 221 -16.42 15.93 1.85
CA LEU A 221 -15.55 15.20 0.93
C LEU A 221 -16.12 13.81 0.61
N VAL A 222 -16.64 13.10 1.61
CA VAL A 222 -17.25 11.78 1.40
C VAL A 222 -18.50 11.88 0.53
N ASP A 223 -19.33 12.89 0.72
CA ASP A 223 -20.47 13.15 -0.15
C ASP A 223 -20.01 13.49 -1.58
N TYR A 224 -18.99 14.34 -1.74
CA TYR A 224 -18.41 14.65 -3.05
C TYR A 224 -17.91 13.37 -3.76
N LEU A 225 -17.15 12.52 -3.07
CA LEU A 225 -16.64 11.28 -3.65
C LEU A 225 -17.77 10.33 -4.02
N ASN A 226 -18.66 10.01 -3.07
CA ASN A 226 -19.70 9.01 -3.27
C ASN A 226 -20.82 9.47 -4.20
N LEU A 227 -21.28 10.71 -4.05
CA LEU A 227 -22.50 11.20 -4.69
C LEU A 227 -22.23 11.96 -5.99
N ASP A 228 -21.07 12.64 -6.10
CA ASP A 228 -20.76 13.40 -7.32
C ASP A 228 -19.90 12.58 -8.30
N TRP A 229 -18.99 11.75 -7.80
CA TRP A 229 -18.01 11.00 -8.61
C TRP A 229 -18.21 9.50 -8.63
N GLY A 230 -19.07 8.96 -7.76
CA GLY A 230 -19.28 7.52 -7.65
C GLY A 230 -18.01 6.80 -7.22
N VAL A 231 -17.24 7.38 -6.29
CA VAL A 231 -16.02 6.82 -5.72
C VAL A 231 -16.21 6.54 -4.24
N MET A 232 -16.04 5.30 -3.80
CA MET A 232 -15.92 4.97 -2.37
C MET A 232 -14.45 4.80 -2.02
N HIS A 233 -13.97 5.44 -0.95
CA HIS A 233 -12.58 5.31 -0.49
C HIS A 233 -12.29 3.95 0.16
N GLN A 234 -13.27 3.35 0.84
CA GLN A 234 -13.19 2.06 1.55
C GLN A 234 -12.18 1.95 2.71
N ASP A 235 -11.44 3.02 3.03
CA ASP A 235 -10.47 3.03 4.14
C ASP A 235 -10.37 4.38 4.84
N ILE A 236 -11.53 4.99 5.11
CA ILE A 236 -11.60 6.20 5.93
C ILE A 236 -11.25 5.82 7.37
N ALA A 237 -10.12 6.33 7.85
CA ALA A 237 -9.58 6.07 9.18
C ALA A 237 -8.67 7.23 9.64
N PRO A 238 -8.44 7.43 10.95
CA PRO A 238 -7.56 8.49 11.46
C PRO A 238 -6.15 8.46 10.87
N ARG A 239 -5.62 7.26 10.55
CA ARG A 239 -4.31 7.08 9.92
C ARG A 239 -4.23 7.63 8.49
N ASN A 240 -5.38 7.81 7.82
CA ASN A 240 -5.48 8.31 6.44
C ASN A 240 -5.94 9.78 6.40
N LEU A 241 -5.94 10.48 7.55
CA LEU A 241 -6.31 11.88 7.67
C LEU A 241 -5.13 12.73 8.15
N LEU A 242 -4.89 13.83 7.45
CA LEU A 242 -3.84 14.81 7.72
C LEU A 242 -4.48 16.18 7.95
N ILE A 243 -3.79 17.05 8.67
CA ILE A 243 -4.12 18.47 8.75
C ILE A 243 -3.02 19.24 8.06
N ASP A 244 -3.36 19.98 7.02
CA ASP A 244 -2.43 20.89 6.38
C ASP A 244 -2.09 22.04 7.35
N PRO A 245 -0.83 22.18 7.80
CA PRO A 245 -0.49 23.22 8.75
C PRO A 245 -0.64 24.63 8.17
N GLU A 246 -0.55 24.80 6.85
CA GLU A 246 -0.67 26.11 6.19
C GLU A 246 -2.13 26.56 6.11
N THR A 247 -3.01 25.66 5.68
CA THR A 247 -4.42 25.98 5.43
C THR A 247 -5.35 25.61 6.58
N GLN A 248 -4.86 24.83 7.55
CA GLN A 248 -5.65 24.24 8.65
C GLN A 248 -6.83 23.40 8.17
N LYS A 249 -6.74 22.84 6.96
CA LYS A 249 -7.76 21.97 6.35
C LYS A 249 -7.43 20.50 6.57
N LEU A 250 -8.48 19.71 6.69
CA LEU A 250 -8.39 18.26 6.63
C LEU A 250 -8.02 17.82 5.21
N LEU A 251 -7.07 16.90 5.10
CA LEU A 251 -6.72 16.22 3.85
C LEU A 251 -6.88 14.71 4.03
N LEU A 252 -7.55 14.07 3.07
CA LEU A 252 -7.65 12.61 2.94
C LEU A 252 -6.62 12.11 1.92
N PHE A 253 -6.04 10.94 2.19
CA PHE A 253 -5.09 10.26 1.32
C PHE A 253 -5.22 8.73 1.42
N ASP A 254 -4.44 8.02 0.60
CA ASP A 254 -4.39 6.55 0.52
C ASP A 254 -5.62 5.92 -0.15
N PHE A 255 -5.83 6.26 -1.43
CA PHE A 255 -6.95 5.78 -2.24
C PHE A 255 -6.70 4.39 -2.87
N ASN A 256 -5.79 3.60 -2.31
CA ASN A 256 -5.42 2.28 -2.83
C ASN A 256 -6.53 1.22 -2.73
N TRP A 257 -7.49 1.41 -1.82
CA TRP A 257 -8.69 0.58 -1.68
C TRP A 257 -9.93 1.16 -2.34
N ALA A 258 -9.81 2.34 -2.96
CA ALA A 258 -10.95 3.04 -3.50
C ALA A 258 -11.51 2.33 -4.74
N VAL A 259 -12.83 2.40 -4.92
CA VAL A 259 -13.56 1.77 -6.03
C VAL A 259 -14.56 2.71 -6.65
N CYS A 260 -14.87 2.46 -7.93
CA CYS A 260 -15.89 3.20 -8.69
C CYS A 260 -17.10 2.34 -9.09
N ASP A 261 -17.10 1.06 -8.72
CA ASP A 261 -18.13 0.10 -9.08
C ASP A 261 -18.41 -0.88 -7.93
N THR A 262 -19.32 -1.82 -8.18
CA THR A 262 -19.70 -2.87 -7.22
C THR A 262 -18.89 -4.15 -7.31
N GLU A 263 -18.07 -4.35 -8.35
CA GLU A 263 -17.32 -5.60 -8.52
C GLU A 263 -16.23 -5.72 -7.44
N ASP A 264 -15.59 -4.60 -7.11
CA ASP A 264 -14.52 -4.53 -6.10
C ASP A 264 -15.02 -4.00 -4.74
N LEU A 265 -16.33 -3.87 -4.54
CA LEU A 265 -16.90 -3.38 -3.29
C LEU A 265 -16.74 -4.43 -2.18
N SER A 266 -15.93 -4.13 -1.18
CA SER A 266 -15.73 -5.04 -0.04
C SER A 266 -16.89 -4.92 0.94
N SER A 267 -17.47 -6.06 1.32
CA SER A 267 -18.57 -6.12 2.30
C SER A 267 -18.17 -5.46 3.63
N GLY A 268 -18.88 -4.42 4.05
CA GLY A 268 -18.61 -3.70 5.31
C GLY A 268 -17.54 -2.60 5.22
N ARG A 269 -17.16 -2.18 4.01
CA ARG A 269 -16.25 -1.03 3.76
C ARG A 269 -16.94 0.17 3.10
N ASP A 270 -18.22 0.40 3.37
CA ASP A 270 -18.84 1.66 2.92
C ASP A 270 -18.26 2.86 3.69
N ASP A 271 -18.12 3.99 3.01
CA ASP A 271 -17.48 5.18 3.58
C ASP A 271 -18.29 5.80 4.73
N VAL A 272 -19.61 5.63 4.75
CA VAL A 272 -20.47 6.11 5.85
C VAL A 272 -20.10 5.38 7.15
N THR A 273 -19.99 4.05 7.10
CA THR A 273 -19.49 3.22 8.19
C THR A 273 -18.05 3.60 8.56
N GLY A 274 -17.19 3.87 7.57
CA GLY A 274 -15.83 4.36 7.78
C GLY A 274 -15.78 5.66 8.59
N VAL A 275 -16.61 6.65 8.27
CA VAL A 275 -16.71 7.92 9.01
C VAL A 275 -17.18 7.70 10.46
N ILE A 276 -18.15 6.81 10.68
CA ILE A 276 -18.65 6.51 12.03
C ILE A 276 -17.54 5.95 12.93
N PHE A 277 -16.83 4.92 12.46
CA PHE A 277 -15.71 4.34 13.21
C PHE A 277 -14.56 5.34 13.37
N THR A 278 -14.26 6.13 12.34
CA THR A 278 -13.23 7.16 12.40
C THR A 278 -13.53 8.19 13.49
N LEU A 279 -14.75 8.73 13.55
CA LEU A 279 -15.10 9.71 14.58
C LEU A 279 -15.03 9.10 15.99
N TYR A 280 -15.49 7.86 16.15
CA TYR A 280 -15.38 7.12 17.40
C TYR A 280 -13.91 6.99 17.86
N GLU A 281 -13.02 6.56 16.97
CA GLU A 281 -11.58 6.43 17.26
C GLU A 281 -10.94 7.77 17.61
N LEU A 282 -11.24 8.83 16.86
CA LEU A 282 -10.70 10.17 17.11
C LEU A 282 -11.07 10.66 18.51
N ILE A 283 -12.31 10.44 18.94
CA ILE A 283 -12.79 10.90 20.25
C ILE A 283 -12.26 10.01 21.39
N THR A 284 -12.30 8.69 21.23
CA THR A 284 -12.08 7.73 22.33
C THR A 284 -10.67 7.16 22.42
N ASN A 285 -9.90 7.31 21.33
CA ASN A 285 -8.62 6.65 21.12
C ASN A 285 -8.70 5.12 21.34
N ASP A 286 -9.85 4.52 21.03
CA ASP A 286 -10.11 3.09 21.12
C ASP A 286 -10.23 2.50 19.71
N THR A 287 -9.28 1.63 19.36
CA THR A 287 -9.20 0.95 18.06
C THR A 287 -9.76 -0.47 18.10
N HIS A 288 -10.43 -0.88 19.19
CA HIS A 288 -10.93 -2.25 19.35
C HIS A 288 -11.87 -2.64 18.22
N PHE A 289 -12.86 -1.80 17.90
CA PHE A 289 -13.85 -2.12 16.87
C PHE A 289 -13.29 -2.18 15.45
N THR A 290 -12.22 -1.44 15.17
CA THR A 290 -11.58 -1.46 13.85
C THR A 290 -10.46 -2.48 13.73
N SER A 291 -10.01 -3.06 14.86
CA SER A 291 -9.21 -4.29 14.84
C SER A 291 -10.02 -5.53 14.40
N ILE A 292 -11.36 -5.48 14.53
CA ILE A 292 -12.27 -6.51 14.01
C ILE A 292 -12.26 -6.46 12.49
N ALA A 293 -12.30 -7.63 11.85
CA ALA A 293 -12.35 -7.73 10.40
C ALA A 293 -13.58 -7.01 9.84
N HIS A 294 -13.41 -6.26 8.74
CA HIS A 294 -14.44 -5.37 8.20
C HIS A 294 -15.78 -6.07 7.87
N TRP A 295 -15.74 -7.34 7.46
CA TRP A 295 -16.93 -8.15 7.21
C TRP A 295 -17.66 -8.63 8.48
N GLU A 296 -17.08 -8.48 9.67
CA GLU A 296 -17.66 -8.86 10.97
C GLU A 296 -18.05 -7.64 11.82
N ARG A 297 -17.70 -6.43 11.37
CA ARG A 297 -17.97 -5.21 12.12
C ARG A 297 -19.47 -4.94 12.18
N ASN A 298 -19.93 -4.60 13.39
CA ASN A 298 -21.29 -4.13 13.59
C ASN A 298 -21.28 -2.65 13.98
N VAL A 299 -21.63 -1.79 13.02
CA VAL A 299 -21.68 -0.33 13.20
C VAL A 299 -22.72 0.10 14.25
N ASP A 300 -23.78 -0.69 14.43
CA ASP A 300 -24.84 -0.39 15.40
C ASP A 300 -24.30 -0.37 16.83
N VAL A 301 -23.25 -1.14 17.13
CA VAL A 301 -22.63 -1.16 18.46
C VAL A 301 -22.06 0.21 18.83
N VAL A 302 -21.42 0.88 17.88
CA VAL A 302 -20.82 2.21 18.08
C VAL A 302 -21.88 3.30 18.10
N GLN A 303 -22.85 3.22 17.18
CA GLN A 303 -23.91 4.25 17.07
C GLN A 303 -24.87 4.25 18.26
N HIS A 304 -25.27 3.08 18.75
CA HIS A 304 -26.18 2.97 19.90
C HIS A 304 -25.48 3.07 21.26
N MET A 305 -24.16 3.22 21.28
CA MET A 305 -23.41 3.43 22.52
C MET A 305 -23.82 4.75 23.17
N THR A 306 -24.24 4.74 24.43
CA THR A 306 -24.74 5.95 25.10
C THR A 306 -23.64 6.98 25.29
N ASP A 307 -22.46 6.55 25.70
CA ASP A 307 -21.36 7.43 26.10
C ASP A 307 -20.08 7.11 25.33
N TRP A 308 -19.46 8.13 24.74
CA TRP A 308 -18.14 8.01 24.14
C TRP A 308 -17.12 8.71 25.05
N PRO A 309 -16.23 7.97 25.74
CA PRO A 309 -15.27 8.59 26.65
C PRO A 309 -14.28 9.44 25.87
N CYS A 310 -14.32 10.76 26.06
CA CYS A 310 -13.42 11.68 25.38
C CYS A 310 -11.98 11.54 25.92
N LYS A 311 -11.04 11.17 25.04
CA LYS A 311 -9.60 11.05 25.33
C LYS A 311 -8.73 11.94 24.43
N ARG A 312 -9.34 12.86 23.70
CA ARG A 312 -8.67 13.80 22.78
C ARG A 312 -9.10 15.22 23.06
N GLU A 313 -8.24 16.19 22.78
CA GLU A 313 -8.62 17.61 22.80
C GLU A 313 -9.59 17.90 21.64
N LEU A 314 -10.74 18.48 21.97
CA LEU A 314 -11.80 18.84 21.02
C LEU A 314 -12.16 20.32 21.18
N ASP A 315 -12.55 20.97 20.07
CA ASP A 315 -13.09 22.34 20.09
C ASP A 315 -14.63 22.40 20.23
N ALA A 316 -15.28 21.23 20.22
CA ALA A 316 -16.70 21.04 20.46
C ALA A 316 -16.94 19.84 21.39
N ASP A 317 -18.08 19.83 22.07
CA ASP A 317 -18.45 18.70 22.90
C ASP A 317 -18.81 17.46 22.06
N VAL A 318 -18.65 16.28 22.66
CA VAL A 318 -18.93 14.99 22.02
C VAL A 318 -20.38 14.90 21.54
N THR A 319 -21.34 15.48 22.25
CA THR A 319 -22.76 15.45 21.87
C THR A 319 -23.00 16.24 20.58
N THR A 320 -22.35 17.40 20.42
CA THR A 320 -22.40 18.19 19.18
C THR A 320 -21.84 17.41 17.99
N LEU A 321 -20.67 16.77 18.16
CA LEU A 321 -20.05 15.95 17.10
C LEU A 321 -20.95 14.77 16.71
N ARG A 322 -21.48 14.05 17.69
CA ARG A 322 -22.36 12.89 17.47
C ARG A 322 -23.67 13.29 16.81
N LYS A 323 -24.31 14.37 17.28
CA LYS A 323 -25.55 14.86 16.68
C LYS A 323 -25.38 15.17 15.19
N PHE A 324 -24.30 15.87 14.83
CA PHE A 324 -24.00 16.16 13.44
C PHE A 324 -23.79 14.88 12.62
N LEU A 325 -23.02 13.92 13.16
CA LEU A 325 -22.81 12.63 12.50
C LEU A 325 -24.13 11.89 12.28
N ASP A 326 -24.98 11.80 13.31
CA ASP A 326 -26.26 11.06 13.22
C ASP A 326 -27.20 11.69 12.19
N GLU A 327 -27.27 13.03 12.13
CA GLU A 327 -28.03 13.76 11.11
C GLU A 327 -27.50 13.47 9.70
N TRP A 328 -26.18 13.48 9.51
CA TRP A 328 -25.56 13.15 8.22
C TRP A 328 -25.82 11.70 7.81
N VAL A 329 -25.59 10.74 8.71
CA VAL A 329 -25.81 9.30 8.48
C VAL A 329 -27.27 9.01 8.13
N ALA A 330 -28.24 9.64 8.81
CA ALA A 330 -29.66 9.42 8.54
C ALA A 330 -30.05 9.75 7.09
N THR A 331 -29.35 10.69 6.45
CA THR A 331 -29.59 11.08 5.06
C THR A 331 -28.87 10.18 4.02
N ARG A 332 -27.98 9.28 4.45
CA ARG A 332 -27.19 8.35 3.61
C ARG A 332 -27.39 6.86 3.96
N ARG A 333 -28.43 6.55 4.75
CA ARG A 333 -28.92 5.18 4.98
C ARG A 333 -30.36 4.99 4.50
N SER A 334 -30.78 5.81 3.54
CA SER A 334 -32.07 5.72 2.89
C SER A 334 -32.08 4.64 1.80
N PRO A 335 -33.22 3.99 1.52
CA PRO A 335 -33.34 3.11 0.36
C PRO A 335 -32.94 3.86 -0.93
N GLY A 336 -32.01 3.29 -1.71
CA GLY A 336 -31.53 3.87 -2.96
C GLY A 336 -30.14 4.53 -2.90
N ASP A 337 -29.44 4.53 -1.75
CA ASP A 337 -28.10 5.14 -1.68
C ASP A 337 -27.05 4.42 -2.54
N LEU A 338 -27.15 3.09 -2.67
CA LEU A 338 -26.33 2.35 -3.64
C LEU A 338 -26.65 2.76 -5.09
N GLU A 339 -27.93 3.00 -5.40
CA GLU A 339 -28.32 3.48 -6.73
C GLU A 339 -27.79 4.90 -6.99
N ARG A 340 -27.76 5.77 -5.98
CA ARG A 340 -27.19 7.12 -6.10
C ARG A 340 -25.70 7.06 -6.37
N PHE A 341 -24.96 6.23 -5.64
CA PHE A 341 -23.54 5.98 -5.88
C PHE A 341 -23.28 5.49 -7.31
N LEU A 342 -24.03 4.48 -7.75
CA LEU A 342 -23.88 3.89 -9.08
C LEU A 342 -24.30 4.82 -10.22
N ASN A 343 -25.10 5.85 -9.94
CA ASN A 343 -25.60 6.82 -10.92
C ASN A 343 -25.06 8.24 -10.66
N ALA A 344 -23.89 8.36 -10.03
CA ALA A 344 -23.25 9.64 -9.75
C ALA A 344 -23.05 10.45 -11.06
N PRO A 345 -23.27 11.78 -11.05
CA PRO A 345 -23.30 12.60 -12.26
C PRO A 345 -21.95 12.67 -12.99
N ASN A 346 -20.83 12.52 -12.28
CA ASN A 346 -19.48 12.54 -12.83
C ASN A 346 -18.80 11.17 -12.66
N GLN A 347 -19.56 10.08 -12.76
CA GLN A 347 -19.04 8.73 -12.55
C GLN A 347 -17.72 8.48 -13.29
N LEU A 348 -16.71 8.03 -12.55
CA LEU A 348 -15.41 7.69 -13.11
C LEU A 348 -15.40 6.27 -13.66
N GLU A 349 -15.25 6.14 -14.98
CA GLU A 349 -14.90 4.87 -15.59
C GLU A 349 -13.39 4.61 -15.43
N LEU A 350 -13.02 3.91 -14.35
CA LEU A 350 -11.64 3.45 -14.20
C LEU A 350 -11.32 2.44 -15.31
N SER A 351 -10.47 2.84 -16.25
CA SER A 351 -9.98 1.91 -17.26
C SER A 351 -9.26 0.73 -16.58
N LYS A 352 -9.60 -0.49 -16.99
CA LYS A 352 -8.90 -1.70 -16.57
C LYS A 352 -7.41 -1.55 -16.84
N ARG A 353 -6.57 -1.97 -15.89
CA ARG A 353 -5.12 -1.97 -16.05
C ARG A 353 -4.74 -2.71 -17.34
N PRO A 354 -4.02 -2.08 -18.28
CA PRO A 354 -3.54 -2.76 -19.48
C PRO A 354 -2.61 -3.93 -19.15
N ASN A 355 -2.64 -4.98 -19.96
CA ASN A 355 -1.64 -6.04 -19.87
C ASN A 355 -0.26 -5.49 -20.30
N PRO A 356 0.80 -5.71 -19.50
CA PRO A 356 2.14 -5.31 -19.87
C PRO A 356 2.58 -5.92 -21.21
N PRO A 357 3.16 -5.13 -22.13
CA PRO A 357 3.63 -5.65 -23.42
C PRO A 357 4.74 -6.70 -23.22
N ASP A 358 5.52 -6.57 -22.15
CA ASP A 358 6.53 -7.55 -21.76
C ASP A 358 5.95 -8.95 -21.63
N TYR A 359 4.74 -9.09 -21.12
CA TYR A 359 4.14 -10.40 -20.90
C TYR A 359 3.85 -11.15 -22.20
N ASN A 360 3.87 -10.49 -23.35
CA ASN A 360 3.76 -11.16 -24.66
C ASN A 360 5.07 -11.80 -25.14
N VAL A 361 6.21 -11.51 -24.48
CA VAL A 361 7.50 -12.11 -24.85
C VAL A 361 7.53 -13.57 -24.36
N PRO A 362 7.79 -14.54 -25.25
CA PRO A 362 7.91 -15.95 -24.86
C PRO A 362 9.14 -16.22 -23.99
N PHE A 363 8.99 -17.09 -23.01
CA PHE A 363 10.07 -17.57 -22.13
C PHE A 363 10.00 -19.09 -21.96
N PRO A 364 11.15 -19.78 -21.73
CA PRO A 364 11.16 -21.21 -21.50
C PRO A 364 10.50 -21.56 -20.16
N CYS A 365 9.58 -22.53 -20.15
CA CYS A 365 8.82 -22.95 -18.95
C CYS A 365 8.95 -24.47 -18.68
N GLY A 366 10.17 -24.99 -18.86
CA GLY A 366 10.48 -26.41 -18.68
C GLY A 366 10.57 -27.18 -20.00
N THR A 367 10.31 -28.48 -19.95
CA THR A 367 10.51 -29.40 -21.07
C THR A 367 9.26 -30.25 -21.30
N THR A 368 8.90 -30.50 -22.55
CA THR A 368 7.79 -31.40 -22.92
C THR A 368 8.17 -32.86 -22.65
N LEU A 369 7.18 -33.75 -22.74
CA LEU A 369 7.39 -35.21 -22.60
C LEU A 369 8.40 -35.76 -23.63
N GLU A 370 8.50 -35.08 -24.78
CA GLU A 370 9.39 -35.43 -25.89
C GLU A 370 10.80 -34.85 -25.74
N GLY A 371 11.08 -34.08 -24.67
CA GLY A 371 12.40 -33.48 -24.43
C GLY A 371 12.60 -32.10 -25.08
N GLU A 372 11.57 -31.50 -25.68
CA GLU A 372 11.64 -30.18 -26.29
C GLU A 372 11.40 -29.07 -25.27
N THR A 373 12.00 -27.89 -25.46
CA THR A 373 11.74 -26.74 -24.58
C THR A 373 10.28 -26.29 -24.71
N ALA A 374 9.55 -26.29 -23.60
CA ALA A 374 8.22 -25.70 -23.53
C ALA A 374 8.34 -24.18 -23.42
N TRP A 375 7.48 -23.45 -24.13
CA TRP A 375 7.47 -21.98 -24.12
C TRP A 375 6.13 -21.46 -23.60
N SER A 376 6.17 -20.40 -22.81
CA SER A 376 4.98 -19.72 -22.28
C SER A 376 5.09 -18.21 -22.44
N THR A 377 3.98 -17.51 -22.24
CA THR A 377 3.86 -16.05 -22.11
C THR A 377 3.12 -15.73 -20.81
N GLY A 378 3.12 -14.46 -20.38
CA GLY A 378 2.47 -14.03 -19.13
C GLY A 378 3.43 -13.80 -17.95
N PRO A 379 2.91 -13.81 -16.71
CA PRO A 379 3.71 -13.66 -15.49
C PRO A 379 4.82 -14.73 -15.39
N ARG A 380 5.98 -14.34 -14.86
CA ARG A 380 7.18 -15.18 -14.73
C ARG A 380 8.14 -14.67 -13.65
N GLY A 381 9.16 -15.45 -13.31
CA GLY A 381 10.20 -15.02 -12.39
C GLY A 381 11.09 -13.91 -12.97
N VAL A 382 11.72 -13.14 -12.08
CA VAL A 382 12.73 -12.14 -12.48
C VAL A 382 13.88 -12.77 -13.26
N GLN A 383 14.31 -13.98 -12.89
CA GLN A 383 15.40 -14.66 -13.58
C GLN A 383 15.03 -15.07 -15.01
N ASP A 384 13.82 -15.58 -15.23
CA ASP A 384 13.34 -15.90 -16.57
C ASP A 384 13.39 -14.66 -17.47
N ALA A 385 12.88 -13.52 -16.96
CA ALA A 385 12.87 -12.26 -17.68
C ALA A 385 14.30 -11.78 -18.03
N ILE A 386 15.24 -11.88 -17.08
CA ILE A 386 16.65 -11.54 -17.32
C ILE A 386 17.28 -12.48 -18.35
N GLY A 387 17.01 -13.79 -18.26
CA GLY A 387 17.57 -14.82 -19.13
C GLY A 387 17.19 -14.62 -20.60
N ILE A 388 16.02 -14.04 -20.88
CA ILE A 388 15.57 -13.66 -22.23
C ILE A 388 15.88 -12.20 -22.59
N GLY A 389 16.62 -11.47 -21.76
CA GLY A 389 17.11 -10.11 -22.03
C GLY A 389 16.09 -8.99 -21.80
N GLN A 390 15.02 -9.22 -21.03
CA GLN A 390 14.09 -8.15 -20.66
C GLN A 390 14.70 -7.21 -19.62
N PHE A 391 14.35 -5.93 -19.72
CA PHE A 391 14.70 -4.95 -18.72
C PHE A 391 13.94 -5.22 -17.42
N VAL A 392 14.69 -5.32 -16.32
CA VAL A 392 14.13 -5.48 -14.97
C VAL A 392 14.52 -4.27 -14.13
N PHE A 393 13.51 -3.52 -13.68
CA PHE A 393 13.72 -2.44 -12.73
C PHE A 393 14.14 -3.01 -11.37
N ARG A 394 15.27 -2.54 -10.84
CA ARG A 394 15.87 -3.04 -9.59
C ARG A 394 15.51 -2.12 -8.43
N TRP A 395 14.69 -2.63 -7.52
CA TRP A 395 14.29 -1.91 -6.30
C TRP A 395 15.27 -2.06 -5.14
N GLN A 396 16.17 -3.05 -5.19
CA GLN A 396 17.03 -3.39 -4.06
C GLN A 396 17.81 -2.18 -3.55
N ARG A 397 17.80 -1.99 -2.23
CA ARG A 397 18.45 -0.86 -1.58
C ARG A 397 19.07 -1.26 -0.23
N PRO A 398 20.04 -0.48 0.29
CA PRO A 398 20.59 -0.73 1.62
C PRO A 398 19.51 -0.62 2.73
N PRO A 399 19.71 -1.30 3.87
CA PRO A 399 18.79 -1.18 5.01
C PRO A 399 18.79 0.23 5.59
N GLN A 400 17.67 0.64 6.18
CA GLN A 400 17.47 1.98 6.71
C GLN A 400 18.46 2.32 7.83
N SER A 401 18.90 1.32 8.61
CA SER A 401 19.95 1.49 9.62
C SER A 401 21.30 1.97 9.06
N ARG A 402 21.51 1.85 7.74
CA ARG A 402 22.70 2.36 7.04
C ARG A 402 22.47 3.71 6.34
N LEU A 403 21.25 4.24 6.32
CA LEU A 403 21.02 5.60 5.89
C LEU A 403 21.69 6.52 6.92
N LYS A 404 22.69 7.29 6.48
CA LYS A 404 23.19 8.39 7.30
C LYS A 404 22.01 9.32 7.54
N GLY A 405 21.67 9.55 8.81
CA GLY A 405 20.60 10.48 9.16
C GLY A 405 20.80 11.82 8.44
N PRO A 406 19.73 12.56 8.15
CA PRO A 406 19.89 13.92 7.65
C PRO A 406 20.83 14.66 8.61
N ASP A 407 21.85 15.32 8.06
CA ASP A 407 22.48 16.44 8.76
C ASP A 407 21.36 17.48 8.94
N ILE A 408 20.66 17.43 10.07
CA ILE A 408 19.60 18.37 10.44
C ILE A 408 20.24 19.67 10.91
#